data_AF-A0A9E3FW20-F1
#
_entry.id   AF-A0A9E3FW20-F1
#
_cell.length_a   1.000
_cell.length_b   1.000
_cell.length_c   1.000
_cell.angle_alpha   90.00
_cell.angle_beta   90.00
_cell.angle_gamma   90.00
#
_symmetry.space_group_name_H-M   'P 1'
#
loop_
_entity.id
_entity.type
_entity.pdbx_description
1 polymer ?
#
loop_
_entity_poly.entity_id
_entity_poly.type
_entity_poly.pdbx_seq_one_letter_code
_entity_poly.pdbx_strand_id
1 'polypeptide(L)' 'MTIQRLLEDSKLDVQEQQLLELAYRRTLQRLNVVDRADPLCEAVARKIIDVHRCGATDAIAIFGVGRQRA' A
#
# COMPACT_ATOMS: atom_id res chain seq x y z
N MET A 1 8.58 2.91 -8.74
CA MET A 1 7.49 1.98 -8.37
C MET A 1 6.15 2.67 -8.44
N THR A 2 5.05 1.96 -8.66
CA THR A 2 3.71 2.57 -8.76
C THR A 2 3.35 3.38 -7.51
N ILE A 3 3.70 2.87 -6.33
CA ILE A 3 3.43 3.57 -5.06
C ILE A 3 4.20 4.88 -4.90
N GLN A 4 5.44 4.99 -5.42
CA GLN A 4 6.26 6.20 -5.29
C GLN A 4 5.58 7.40 -5.97
N ARG A 5 4.99 7.19 -7.15
CA ARG A 5 4.23 8.23 -7.86
C ARG A 5 3.03 8.74 -7.05
N LEU A 6 2.37 7.84 -6.31
CA LEU A 6 1.25 8.22 -5.44
C LEU A 6 1.69 8.90 -4.14
N LEU A 7 2.94 8.66 -3.71
CA LEU A 7 3.54 9.27 -2.53
C LEU A 7 4.13 10.65 -2.82
N GLU A 8 4.57 10.92 -4.05
CA GLU A 8 5.07 12.23 -4.49
C GLU A 8 4.02 13.35 -4.29
N ASP A 9 2.74 13.04 -4.53
CA ASP A 9 1.62 13.95 -4.30
C ASP A 9 1.21 14.07 -2.81
N SER A 10 1.83 13.29 -1.92
CA SER A 10 1.44 13.19 -0.51
C SER A 10 2.40 13.96 0.41
N LYS A 11 1.86 14.63 1.43
CA LYS A 11 2.64 15.36 2.46
C LYS A 11 3.23 14.44 3.54
N LEU A 12 3.54 13.19 3.21
CA LEU A 12 4.07 12.20 4.15
C LEU A 12 5.56 12.43 4.40
N ASP A 13 6.02 12.14 5.61
CA ASP A 13 7.45 12.19 5.92
C ASP A 13 8.21 11.07 5.18
N VAL A 14 9.51 11.26 4.98
CA VAL A 14 10.39 10.27 4.31
C VAL A 14 10.33 8.92 5.01
N GLN A 15 10.23 8.88 6.35
CA GLN A 15 10.10 7.63 7.09
C GLN A 15 8.78 6.90 6.78
N GLU A 16 7.69 7.63 6.66
CA GLU A 16 6.38 7.06 6.31
C GLU A 16 6.37 6.55 4.86
N GLN A 17 6.98 7.30 3.94
CA GLN A 17 7.12 6.87 2.54
C GLN A 17 7.90 5.56 2.43
N GLN A 18 9.00 5.41 3.17
CA GLN A 18 9.80 4.17 3.21
C GLN A 18 9.01 2.99 3.77
N LEU A 19 8.22 3.21 4.83
CA LEU A 19 7.36 2.20 5.42
C LEU A 19 6.29 1.71 4.43
N LEU A 20 5.66 2.64 3.71
CA LEU A 20 4.65 2.31 2.71
C LEU A 20 5.24 1.60 1.49
N GLU A 21 6.44 1.99 1.05
CA GLU A 21 7.15 1.27 -0.01
C GLU A 21 7.44 -0.18 0.39
N LEU A 22 7.90 -0.41 1.63
CA LEU A 22 8.16 -1.75 2.13
C LEU A 22 6.88 -2.59 2.21
N ALA A 23 5.80 -2.02 2.73
CA ALA A 23 4.49 -2.67 2.81
C ALA A 23 3.97 -3.04 1.40
N TYR A 24 4.15 -2.15 0.43
CA TYR A 24 3.79 -2.38 -0.97
C TYR A 24 4.57 -3.54 -1.58
N ARG A 25 5.89 -3.53 -1.47
CA ARG A 25 6.75 -4.60 -1.99
C ARG A 25 6.41 -5.96 -1.37
N ARG A 26 6.18 -5.99 -0.06
CA ARG A 26 5.82 -7.22 0.66
C ARG A 26 4.44 -7.74 0.27
N THR A 27 3.50 -6.84 -0.02
CA THR A 27 2.16 -7.19 -0.52
C THR A 27 2.24 -7.79 -1.92
N LEU A 28 2.97 -7.14 -2.84
CA LEU A 28 3.17 -7.67 -4.19
C LEU A 28 3.85 -9.03 -4.19
N GLN A 29 4.89 -9.21 -3.35
CA GLN A 29 5.56 -10.50 -3.18
C GLN A 29 4.59 -11.60 -2.70
N ARG A 30 3.71 -11.29 -1.73
CA ARG A 30 2.70 -12.25 -1.25
C ARG A 30 1.65 -12.60 -2.30
N LEU A 31 1.30 -11.64 -3.14
CA LEU A 31 0.35 -11.85 -4.24
C LEU A 31 1.01 -12.46 -5.49
N ASN A 32 2.33 -12.66 -5.47
CA ASN A 32 3.13 -13.09 -6.62
C ASN A 32 2.93 -12.16 -7.84
N VAL A 33 2.77 -10.87 -7.57
CA VAL A 33 2.58 -9.81 -8.56
C VAL A 33 3.89 -9.04 -8.72
N VAL A 34 4.23 -8.72 -9.97
CA VAL A 34 5.37 -7.85 -10.30
C VAL A 34 4.86 -6.44 -10.53
N ASP A 35 5.53 -5.44 -9.95
CA ASP A 35 5.20 -4.03 -10.14
C ASP A 35 5.43 -3.62 -11.61
N ARG A 36 4.37 -3.64 -12.43
CA ARG A 36 4.43 -3.32 -13.86
C ARG A 36 3.70 -2.03 -14.23
N ALA A 37 3.38 -1.20 -13.23
CA ALA A 37 2.55 -0.01 -13.39
C ALA A 37 1.18 -0.31 -14.02
N ASP A 38 0.66 -1.50 -13.76
CA ASP A 38 -0.67 -1.93 -14.17
C ASP A 38 -1.75 -1.48 -13.14
N PRO A 39 -3.04 -1.51 -13.53
CA PRO A 39 -4.12 -1.06 -12.65
C PRO A 39 -4.22 -1.82 -11.32
N LEU A 40 -3.75 -3.08 -11.25
CA LEU A 40 -3.75 -3.84 -10.00
C LEU A 40 -2.69 -3.29 -9.04
N CYS A 41 -1.50 -2.99 -9.56
CA CYS A 41 -0.43 -2.33 -8.80
C CYS A 41 -0.89 -0.98 -8.22
N GLU A 42 -1.62 -0.18 -9.01
CA GLU A 42 -2.17 1.09 -8.55
C GLU A 42 -3.24 0.90 -7.45
N ALA A 43 -4.16 -0.06 -7.63
CA ALA A 43 -5.18 -0.37 -6.64
C ALA A 43 -4.57 -0.83 -5.30
N VAL A 44 -3.53 -1.67 -5.34
CA VAL A 44 -2.80 -2.12 -4.15
C VAL A 44 -2.11 -0.94 -3.45
N ALA A 45 -1.43 -0.09 -4.22
CA ALA A 45 -0.75 1.07 -3.66
C ALA A 45 -1.74 2.04 -2.98
N ARG A 46 -2.88 2.33 -3.62
CA ARG A 46 -3.93 3.17 -3.05
C ARG A 46 -4.49 2.59 -1.76
N LYS A 47 -4.75 1.27 -1.74
CA LYS A 47 -5.29 0.58 -0.55
C LYS A 47 -4.32 0.67 0.63
N ILE A 48 -3.03 0.51 0.39
CA ILE A 48 -2.00 0.61 1.44
C ILE A 48 -1.95 2.04 2.02
N ILE A 49 -2.00 3.06 1.17
CA ILE A 49 -2.04 4.46 1.60
C ILE A 49 -3.31 4.76 2.41
N ASP A 50 -4.48 4.28 1.97
CA ASP A 50 -5.73 4.48 2.69
C ASP A 50 -5.71 3.82 4.07
N VAL A 51 -5.15 2.61 4.19
CA VAL A 51 -5.06 1.93 5.48
C VAL A 51 -4.10 2.66 6.43
N HIS A 52 -2.98 3.17 5.91
CA HIS A 52 -2.07 4.03 6.68
C HIS A 52 -2.76 5.31 7.18
N ARG A 53 -3.53 5.98 6.31
CA ARG A 53 -4.32 7.19 6.67
C ARG A 53 -5.37 6.92 7.74
N CYS A 54 -5.95 5.72 7.77
CA CYS A 54 -6.89 5.32 8.82
C CYS A 54 -6.20 5.04 10.18
N GLY A 55 -4.89 5.22 10.30
CA GLY A 55 -4.14 5.00 11.54
C GLY A 55 -3.83 3.53 11.82
N ALA A 56 -4.08 2.64 10.86
CA ALA A 56 -3.67 1.25 10.95
C ALA A 56 -2.23 1.13 10.42
N THR A 57 -1.27 1.46 11.29
CA THR A 57 0.17 1.31 11.05
C THR A 57 0.63 -0.14 11.02
N ASP A 58 -0.24 -1.08 11.40
CA ASP A 58 0.06 -2.49 11.41
C ASP A 58 -0.09 -3.06 9.99
N ALA A 59 1.04 -3.29 9.31
CA ALA A 59 1.10 -3.90 7.98
C ALA A 59 0.38 -5.26 7.90
N ILE A 60 0.12 -5.91 9.04
CA ILE A 60 -0.66 -7.15 9.16
C ILE A 60 -2.17 -6.88 9.15
N ALA A 61 -2.64 -5.75 9.69
CA ALA A 61 -4.05 -5.36 9.65
C ALA A 61 -4.53 -5.04 8.23
N ILE A 62 -3.63 -4.54 7.36
CA ILE A 62 -3.91 -4.24 5.94
C ILE A 62 -4.42 -5.49 5.19
N PHE A 63 -3.90 -6.68 5.51
CA PHE A 63 -4.27 -7.94 4.85
C PHE A 63 -5.62 -8.52 5.32
N GLY A 64 -6.23 -7.94 6.37
CA GLY A 64 -7.47 -8.43 6.99
C GLY A 64 -8.74 -7.64 6.65
N VAL A 65 -8.64 -6.48 6.00
CA VAL A 65 -9.81 -5.63 5.65
C VAL A 65 -10.49 -6.13 4.37
N GLY A 66 -10.96 -7.37 4.42
CA GLY A 66 -11.76 -8.05 3.40
C GLY A 66 -13.04 -8.69 3.94
N ARG A 67 -13.43 -8.41 5.19
CA ARG A 67 -14.74 -8.82 5.75
C ARG A 67 -15.55 -7.61 6.17
N GLN A 68 -16.03 -6.84 5.21
CA GLN A 68 -17.29 -6.13 5.41
C GLN A 68 -18.40 -7.16 5.24
N ARG A 69 -19.00 -7.49 6.38
CA ARG A 69 -20.24 -8.26 6.51
C ARG A 69 -21.35 -7.55 5.74
N ALA A 70 -22.05 -8.30 4.90
CA ALA A 70 -23.48 -8.19 4.70
C ALA A 70 -24.04 -9.61 4.85
#